data_AF-A0A5C8PJG9-F1
#
_entry.id   AF-A0A5C8PJG9-F1
#
_cell.length_a   1.000
_cell.length_b   1.000
_cell.length_c   1.000
_cell.angle_alpha   90.00
_cell.angle_beta   90.00
_cell.angle_gamma   90.00
#
_symmetry.space_group_name_H-M   'P 1'
#
loop_
_entity.id
_entity.type
_entity.pdbx_description
1 polymer ?
#
loop_
_entity_poly.entity_id
_entity_poly.type
_entity_poly.pdbx_seq_one_letter_code
_entity_poly.pdbx_strand_id
1 'polypeptide(L)'
;MIAALRDRFAQGFVARVQAAVDACPAGDAVGRLCAWTAAAVGAYLDQFQLHDIVFHDFGHDRRQSAEHDAVIDQLMTILAAGIQKGTWLIESPRSTAIVIFHGMHGVVDDAIAAGSPDRAQIIDTLSALFRRMLGDGTSRRAERDSA
;
A
#
# COMPACT_ATOMS: atom_id res chain seq x y z
N MET A 1 2.16 -17.63 -22.32
CA MET A 1 1.01 -18.09 -21.51
C MET A 1 1.07 -17.59 -20.08
N ILE A 2 2.19 -17.74 -19.36
CA ILE A 2 2.35 -17.24 -17.98
C ILE A 2 2.34 -15.70 -17.90
N ALA A 3 2.94 -14.99 -18.86
CA ALA A 3 2.93 -13.52 -18.89
C ALA A 3 1.52 -12.91 -18.93
N ALA A 4 0.64 -13.41 -19.80
CA ALA A 4 -0.75 -12.92 -19.87
C ALA A 4 -1.56 -13.24 -18.60
N LEU A 5 -1.23 -14.33 -17.90
CA LEU A 5 -1.84 -14.65 -16.61
C LEU A 5 -1.36 -13.70 -15.51
N ARG A 6 -0.05 -13.37 -15.50
CA ARG A 6 0.54 -12.35 -14.62
C ARG A 6 -0.09 -10.98 -14.85
N ASP A 7 -0.23 -10.57 -16.10
CA ASP A 7 -0.83 -9.28 -16.43
C ASP A 7 -2.29 -9.19 -15.98
N ARG A 8 -3.09 -10.24 -16.22
CA ARG A 8 -4.48 -10.27 -15.76
C ARG A 8 -4.58 -10.29 -14.23
N PHE A 9 -3.63 -10.95 -13.57
CA PHE A 9 -3.53 -10.98 -12.12
C PHE A 9 -3.24 -9.58 -11.56
N ALA A 10 -2.18 -8.95 -12.06
CA ALA A 10 -1.77 -7.59 -11.73
C ALA A 10 -2.91 -6.58 -11.94
N GLN A 11 -3.58 -6.65 -13.09
CA GLN A 11 -4.73 -5.80 -13.40
C GLN A 11 -5.89 -6.02 -12.42
N GLY A 12 -6.15 -7.26 -12.02
CA GLY A 12 -7.16 -7.60 -11.03
C GLY A 12 -6.83 -7.03 -9.64
N PHE A 13 -5.57 -7.13 -9.22
CA PHE A 13 -5.07 -6.53 -7.98
C PHE A 13 -5.26 -5.01 -8.00
N VAL A 14 -4.71 -4.34 -9.01
CA VAL A 14 -4.76 -2.88 -9.19
C VAL A 14 -6.21 -2.38 -9.20
N ALA A 15 -7.11 -3.05 -9.93
CA ALA A 15 -8.51 -2.67 -10.02
C ALA A 15 -9.26 -2.83 -8.68
N ARG A 16 -9.00 -3.91 -7.94
CA ARG A 16 -9.62 -4.15 -6.63
C ARG A 16 -9.19 -3.11 -5.60
N VAL A 17 -7.89 -2.79 -5.58
CA VAL A 17 -7.34 -1.75 -4.70
C VAL A 17 -7.92 -0.39 -5.07
N GLN A 18 -7.97 -0.05 -6.37
CA GLN A 18 -8.56 1.20 -6.85
C GLN A 18 -10.01 1.36 -6.41
N ALA A 19 -10.83 0.32 -6.57
CA ALA A 19 -12.24 0.35 -6.20
C ALA A 19 -12.45 0.61 -4.70
N ALA A 20 -11.60 0.02 -3.84
CA ALA A 20 -11.66 0.26 -2.40
C ALA A 20 -11.28 1.70 -2.04
N VAL A 21 -10.26 2.25 -2.71
CA VAL A 21 -9.82 3.63 -2.51
C VAL A 21 -10.88 4.63 -2.99
N ASP A 22 -11.53 4.35 -4.12
CA ASP A 22 -12.56 5.24 -4.69
C ASP A 22 -13.90 5.19 -3.95
N ALA A 23 -14.15 4.15 -3.17
CA ALA A 23 -15.27 4.13 -2.23
C ALA A 23 -15.09 5.12 -1.07
N CYS A 24 -13.86 5.56 -0.78
CA CYS A 24 -13.60 6.59 0.22
C CYS A 24 -13.74 7.99 -0.39
N PRO A 25 -14.25 8.98 0.37
CA PRO A 25 -14.32 10.36 -0.08
C PRO A 25 -12.97 10.84 -0.60
N ALA A 26 -12.94 11.51 -1.76
CA ALA A 26 -11.71 12.06 -2.34
C ALA A 26 -10.96 13.00 -1.38
N GLY A 27 -11.71 13.57 -0.43
CA GLY A 27 -11.17 14.44 0.59
C GLY A 27 -10.57 13.80 1.84
N ASP A 28 -10.73 12.49 2.00
CA ASP A 28 -10.31 11.72 3.17
C ASP A 28 -9.03 10.94 2.87
N ALA A 29 -7.89 11.63 2.89
CA ALA A 29 -6.61 11.04 2.52
C ALA A 29 -6.20 9.90 3.48
N VAL A 30 -6.52 10.03 4.77
CA VAL A 30 -6.24 8.98 5.78
C VAL A 30 -7.12 7.77 5.53
N GLY A 31 -8.43 7.94 5.34
CA GLY A 31 -9.34 6.85 5.02
C GLY A 31 -8.96 6.14 3.72
N ARG A 32 -8.57 6.89 2.68
CA ARG A 32 -8.07 6.33 1.41
C ARG A 32 -6.80 5.50 1.59
N LEU A 33 -5.87 5.93 2.44
CA LEU A 33 -4.67 5.14 2.76
C LEU A 33 -5.01 3.85 3.52
N CYS A 34 -5.91 3.92 4.50
CA CYS A 34 -6.38 2.74 5.22
C CYS A 34 -7.11 1.76 4.30
N ALA A 35 -7.97 2.26 3.40
CA ALA A 35 -8.67 1.46 2.41
C ALA A 35 -7.71 0.81 1.41
N TRP A 36 -6.70 1.57 0.94
CA TRP A 36 -5.61 1.02 0.11
C TRP A 36 -4.90 -0.13 0.84
N THR A 37 -4.53 0.08 2.10
CA THR A 37 -3.80 -0.92 2.90
C THR A 37 -4.62 -2.19 3.09
N ALA A 38 -5.90 -2.05 3.49
CA ALA A 38 -6.79 -3.18 3.68
C ALA A 38 -7.04 -3.96 2.38
N ALA A 39 -7.25 -3.27 1.27
CA ALA A 39 -7.50 -3.90 -0.02
C ALA A 39 -6.24 -4.58 -0.57
N ALA A 40 -5.07 -3.96 -0.44
CA ALA A 40 -3.80 -4.52 -0.90
C ALA A 40 -3.43 -5.78 -0.11
N VAL A 41 -3.50 -5.73 1.23
CA VAL A 41 -3.26 -6.90 2.10
C VAL A 41 -4.27 -8.01 1.80
N GLY A 42 -5.56 -7.67 1.68
CA GLY A 42 -6.61 -8.63 1.38
C GLY A 42 -6.41 -9.30 0.01
N ALA A 43 -6.14 -8.52 -1.02
CA ALA A 43 -5.87 -9.05 -2.36
C ALA A 43 -4.61 -9.93 -2.38
N TYR A 44 -3.54 -9.51 -1.68
CA TYR A 44 -2.32 -10.30 -1.63
C TYR A 44 -2.53 -11.63 -0.90
N LEU A 45 -3.16 -11.63 0.28
CA LEU A 45 -3.48 -12.85 1.03
C LEU A 45 -4.51 -13.75 0.34
N ASP A 46 -5.47 -13.19 -0.41
CA ASP A 46 -6.44 -14.00 -1.17
C ASP A 46 -5.75 -14.74 -2.34
N GLN A 47 -4.58 -14.26 -2.76
CA GLN A 47 -3.98 -14.62 -4.04
C GLN A 47 -2.53 -15.14 -3.92
N PHE A 48 -1.96 -15.22 -2.71
CA PHE A 48 -0.54 -15.53 -2.51
C PHE A 48 -0.14 -16.92 -3.03
N GLN A 49 -1.03 -17.91 -3.00
CA GLN A 49 -0.73 -19.24 -3.58
C GLN A 49 -0.55 -19.17 -5.10
N LEU A 50 -1.34 -18.33 -5.78
CA LEU A 50 -1.18 -18.08 -7.21
C LEU A 50 0.06 -17.21 -7.46
N HIS A 51 0.33 -16.23 -6.58
CA HIS A 51 1.55 -15.42 -6.63
C HIS A 51 2.80 -16.28 -6.49
N ASP A 52 2.89 -17.19 -5.52
CA ASP A 52 4.06 -18.06 -5.32
C ASP A 52 4.28 -18.98 -6.51
N ILE A 53 3.23 -19.59 -7.06
CA ILE A 53 3.34 -20.43 -8.26
C ILE A 53 3.79 -19.61 -9.48
N VAL A 54 3.34 -18.37 -9.58
CA VAL A 54 3.57 -17.52 -10.75
C VAL A 54 4.87 -16.72 -10.64
N PHE A 55 5.41 -16.47 -9.45
CA PHE A 55 6.58 -15.63 -9.23
C PHE A 55 7.79 -16.35 -8.61
N HIS A 56 7.74 -17.67 -8.39
CA HIS A 56 8.85 -18.46 -7.80
C HIS A 56 10.20 -18.42 -8.57
N ASP A 57 10.23 -18.00 -9.85
CA ASP A 57 11.40 -18.27 -10.71
C ASP A 57 11.88 -17.10 -11.60
N PHE A 58 11.65 -15.82 -11.25
CA PHE A 58 12.07 -14.70 -12.10
C PHE A 58 12.60 -13.48 -11.32
N GLY A 59 13.88 -13.53 -10.95
CA GLY A 59 14.55 -12.50 -10.15
C GLY A 59 14.96 -11.21 -10.86
N HIS A 60 14.71 -11.01 -12.16
CA HIS A 60 15.23 -9.85 -12.89
C HIS A 60 14.21 -8.90 -13.57
N ASP A 61 13.05 -9.38 -14.04
CA ASP A 61 12.03 -8.54 -14.71
C ASP A 61 11.08 -7.80 -13.74
N ARG A 62 11.12 -8.10 -12.45
CA ARG A 62 10.22 -7.49 -11.45
C ARG A 62 10.54 -6.01 -11.16
N ARG A 63 11.69 -5.51 -11.62
CA ARG A 63 12.15 -4.13 -11.33
C ARG A 63 11.35 -3.05 -12.06
N GLN A 64 10.58 -3.39 -13.09
CA GLN A 64 9.76 -2.46 -13.89
C GLN A 64 8.50 -3.15 -14.46
N SER A 65 7.64 -3.73 -13.61
CA SER A 65 6.35 -4.23 -14.08
C SER A 65 5.32 -3.09 -14.18
N ALA A 66 4.42 -3.17 -15.17
CA ALA A 66 3.32 -2.21 -15.29
C ALA A 66 2.40 -2.18 -14.05
N GLU A 67 2.33 -3.30 -13.33
CA GLU A 67 1.67 -3.40 -12.02
C GLU A 67 2.30 -2.49 -10.98
N HIS A 68 3.62 -2.59 -10.82
CA HIS A 68 4.35 -1.80 -9.85
C HIS A 68 4.13 -0.30 -10.14
N ASP A 69 4.26 0.11 -11.40
CA ASP A 69 4.05 1.51 -11.77
C ASP A 69 2.61 1.97 -11.50
N ALA A 70 1.60 1.13 -11.81
CA ALA A 70 0.21 1.44 -11.50
C ALA A 70 -0.05 1.59 -10.00
N VAL A 71 0.48 0.70 -9.16
CA VAL A 71 0.32 0.77 -7.70
C VAL A 71 1.04 1.99 -7.12
N ILE A 72 2.24 2.31 -7.62
CA ILE A 72 2.95 3.52 -7.21
C ILE A 72 2.16 4.77 -7.60
N ASP A 73 1.55 4.82 -8.78
CA ASP A 73 0.72 5.95 -9.22
C ASP A 73 -0.56 6.10 -8.36
N GLN A 74 -1.17 5.00 -7.94
CA GLN A 74 -2.28 5.01 -6.98
C GLN A 74 -1.88 5.64 -5.65
N LEU A 75 -0.76 5.19 -5.08
CA LEU A 75 -0.23 5.73 -3.83
C LEU A 75 0.15 7.20 -3.99
N MET A 76 0.80 7.58 -5.09
CA MET A 76 1.10 8.98 -5.41
C MET A 76 -0.14 9.86 -5.42
N THR A 77 -1.25 9.35 -5.96
CA THR A 77 -2.53 10.08 -5.98
C THR A 77 -3.09 10.30 -4.57
N ILE A 78 -3.04 9.27 -3.72
CA ILE A 78 -3.45 9.38 -2.31
C ILE A 78 -2.56 10.39 -1.58
N LEU A 79 -1.23 10.24 -1.70
CA LEU A 79 -0.25 11.10 -1.05
C LEU A 79 -0.38 12.57 -1.49
N ALA A 80 -0.57 12.82 -2.79
CA ALA A 80 -0.76 14.16 -3.32
C ALA A 80 -2.03 14.83 -2.77
N ALA A 81 -3.15 14.09 -2.67
CA ALA A 81 -4.39 14.61 -2.10
C ALA A 81 -4.22 15.03 -0.63
N GLY A 82 -3.49 14.24 0.16
CA GLY A 82 -3.19 14.61 1.55
C GLY A 82 -2.22 15.77 1.69
N ILE A 83 -1.22 15.90 0.79
CA ILE A 83 -0.31 17.05 0.76
C ILE A 83 -1.09 18.34 0.46
N GLN A 84 -1.95 18.32 -0.58
CA GLN A 84 -2.76 19.47 -0.97
C GLN A 84 -3.67 19.97 0.17
N LYS A 85 -4.12 19.05 1.03
CA LYS A 85 -4.97 19.34 2.18
C LYS A 85 -4.20 19.63 3.48
N GLY A 86 -2.87 19.54 3.45
CA GLY A 86 -2.04 19.68 4.65
C GLY A 86 -2.22 18.54 5.67
N THR A 87 -2.74 17.38 5.26
CA THR A 87 -2.88 16.18 6.11
C THR A 87 -1.52 15.67 6.58
N TRP A 88 -0.51 15.75 5.71
CA TRP A 88 0.86 15.35 5.99
C TRP A 88 1.86 16.24 5.24
N LEU A 89 3.09 16.24 5.73
CA LEU A 89 4.24 16.91 5.11
C LEU A 89 5.25 15.84 4.73
N ILE A 90 5.39 15.59 3.42
CA ILE A 90 6.25 14.54 2.86
C ILE A 90 7.23 15.20 1.91
N GLU A 91 8.52 14.94 2.10
CA GLU A 91 9.59 15.49 1.26
C GLU A 91 9.69 14.80 -0.10
N SER A 92 9.55 13.46 -0.13
CA SER A 92 9.60 12.66 -1.35
C SER A 92 8.38 11.74 -1.47
N PRO A 93 7.27 12.21 -2.08
CA PRO A 93 6.05 11.41 -2.24
C PRO A 93 6.30 10.08 -2.95
N ARG A 94 7.18 10.06 -3.96
CA ARG A 94 7.50 8.83 -4.71
C ARG A 94 8.25 7.82 -3.83
N SER A 95 9.26 8.26 -3.09
CA SER A 95 9.98 7.37 -2.17
C SER A 95 9.05 6.84 -1.09
N THR A 96 8.15 7.69 -0.57
CA THR A 96 7.14 7.27 0.41
C THR A 96 6.16 6.24 -0.15
N ALA A 97 5.69 6.40 -1.39
CA ALA A 97 4.86 5.41 -2.07
C ALA A 97 5.59 4.07 -2.21
N ILE A 98 6.86 4.09 -2.62
CA ILE A 98 7.72 2.89 -2.74
C ILE A 98 7.89 2.19 -1.39
N VAL A 99 8.11 2.95 -0.31
CA VAL A 99 8.22 2.41 1.06
C VAL A 99 6.90 1.79 1.52
N ILE A 100 5.77 2.44 1.27
CA ILE A 100 4.45 1.88 1.59
C ILE A 100 4.23 0.55 0.86
N PHE A 101 4.49 0.53 -0.44
CA PHE A 101 4.31 -0.66 -1.26
C PHE A 101 5.18 -1.83 -0.80
N HIS A 102 6.50 -1.63 -0.67
CA HIS A 102 7.40 -2.69 -0.25
C HIS A 102 7.24 -3.07 1.23
N GLY A 103 6.92 -2.12 2.10
CA GLY A 103 6.63 -2.38 3.50
C GLY A 103 5.40 -3.27 3.67
N MET A 104 4.35 -3.03 2.88
CA MET A 104 3.17 -3.90 2.84
C MET A 104 3.54 -5.32 2.41
N HIS A 105 4.26 -5.49 1.29
CA HIS A 105 4.72 -6.80 0.84
C HIS A 105 5.54 -7.53 1.91
N GLY A 106 6.54 -6.85 2.49
CA GLY A 106 7.44 -7.47 3.47
C GLY A 106 6.74 -7.99 4.73
N VAL A 107 5.77 -7.23 5.26
CA VAL A 107 4.99 -7.66 6.44
C VAL A 107 4.05 -8.82 6.11
N VAL A 108 3.42 -8.81 4.93
CA VAL A 108 2.57 -9.91 4.49
C VAL A 108 3.39 -11.18 4.25
N ASP A 109 4.56 -11.07 3.61
CA ASP A 109 5.48 -12.18 3.35
C ASP A 109 5.97 -12.82 4.66
N ASP A 110 6.35 -12.01 5.65
CA ASP A 110 6.75 -12.48 6.98
C ASP A 110 5.62 -13.26 7.69
N ALA A 111 4.40 -12.74 7.62
CA ALA A 111 3.23 -13.40 8.21
C ALA A 111 2.86 -14.72 7.50
N ILE A 112 3.04 -14.79 6.17
CA ILE A 112 2.88 -16.04 5.41
C ILE A 112 3.95 -17.04 5.83
N ALA A 113 5.21 -16.61 5.94
CA ALA A 113 6.32 -17.47 6.37
C ALA A 113 6.13 -18.02 7.80
N ALA A 114 5.48 -17.25 8.68
CA ALA A 114 5.10 -17.69 10.02
C ALA A 114 3.93 -18.72 10.05
N GLY A 115 3.25 -18.95 8.91
CA GLY A 115 2.29 -20.04 8.72
C GLY A 115 0.85 -19.77 9.19
N SER A 116 0.55 -18.60 9.75
CA SER A 116 -0.80 -18.22 10.16
C SER A 116 -1.01 -16.70 10.08
N PRO A 117 -1.16 -16.13 8.87
CA PRO A 117 -1.33 -14.69 8.72
C PRO A 117 -2.69 -14.23 9.28
N ASP A 118 -2.67 -13.46 10.37
CA ASP A 118 -3.85 -12.74 10.85
C ASP A 118 -4.05 -11.47 10.01
N ARG A 119 -5.03 -11.55 9.10
CA ARG A 119 -5.39 -10.46 8.20
C ARG A 119 -5.71 -9.16 8.92
N ALA A 120 -6.48 -9.22 10.01
CA ALA A 120 -6.91 -8.02 10.73
C ALA A 120 -5.70 -7.36 11.41
N GLN A 121 -4.88 -8.17 12.07
CA GLN A 121 -3.67 -7.70 12.74
C GLN A 121 -2.67 -7.03 11.77
N ILE A 122 -2.48 -7.62 10.58
CA ILE A 122 -1.58 -7.05 9.55
C ILE A 122 -2.11 -5.69 9.06
N ILE A 123 -3.41 -5.60 8.76
CA ILE A 123 -4.04 -4.35 8.29
C ILE A 123 -3.91 -3.26 9.35
N ASP A 124 -4.21 -3.56 10.61
CA ASP A 124 -4.14 -2.61 11.71
C ASP A 124 -2.70 -2.13 11.93
N THR A 125 -1.74 -3.05 11.91
CA THR A 125 -0.31 -2.75 12.10
C THR A 125 0.23 -1.86 10.98
N LEU A 126 0.01 -2.24 9.72
CA LEU A 126 0.49 -1.47 8.56
C LEU A 126 -0.19 -0.10 8.49
N SER A 127 -1.50 -0.03 8.71
CA SER A 127 -2.23 1.24 8.72
C SER A 127 -1.69 2.18 9.79
N ALA A 128 -1.41 1.68 11.00
CA ALA A 128 -0.83 2.48 12.07
C ALA A 128 0.61 2.93 11.75
N LEU A 129 1.45 2.06 11.19
CA LEU A 129 2.82 2.38 10.82
C LEU A 129 2.88 3.44 9.73
N PHE A 130 2.11 3.28 8.65
CA PHE A 130 2.10 4.23 7.55
C PHE A 130 1.56 5.58 7.99
N ARG A 131 0.50 5.62 8.78
CA ARG A 131 -0.01 6.87 9.35
C ARG A 131 1.05 7.62 10.15
N ARG A 132 1.70 6.94 11.11
CA ARG A 132 2.80 7.50 11.90
C ARG A 132 3.95 8.01 11.04
N MET A 133 4.31 7.25 10.00
CA MET A 133 5.36 7.63 9.05
C MET A 133 4.99 8.92 8.29
N LEU A 134 3.73 9.10 7.92
CA LEU A 134 3.24 10.31 7.25
C LEU A 134 3.05 11.49 8.21
N GLY A 135 3.10 11.25 9.51
CA GLY A 135 3.09 12.28 10.54
C GLY A 135 1.70 12.87 10.77
N ASP A 136 0.66 12.05 10.85
CA ASP A 136 -0.68 12.46 11.22
C ASP A 136 -0.72 13.07 12.64
N GLY A 137 -0.44 14.37 12.70
CA GLY A 137 -0.94 15.39 13.63
C GLY A 137 -0.70 15.23 15.13
N THR A 138 -0.19 14.11 15.62
CA THR A 138 -0.11 13.85 17.08
C THR A 138 1.17 14.37 17.72
N SER A 139 2.21 14.70 16.94
CA SER A 139 3.51 15.13 17.50
C SER A 139 3.83 16.62 17.35
N ARG A 140 2.99 17.45 16.73
CA ARG A 140 3.29 18.89 16.51
C ARG A 140 2.46 19.90 17.32
N ARG A 141 1.49 19.44 18.13
CA ARG A 141 0.71 20.33 19.01
C ARG A 141 1.42 20.62 20.35
N ALA A 142 2.36 19.78 20.78
CA ALA A 142 3.08 19.96 22.04
C ALA A 142 4.18 21.04 21.99
N GLU A 143 4.68 21.41 20.80
CA GLU A 143 5.77 22.40 20.67
C GLU A 143 5.29 23.83 20.40
N ARG A 144 4.00 24.05 20.07
CA ARG A 144 3.46 25.38 19.77
C ARG A 144 2.79 26.10 20.95
N ASP A 145 2.48 25.41 22.04
CA ASP A 145 1.90 25.99 23.26
C ASP A 145 2.97 26.35 24.33
N SER A 146 4.26 26.36 23.97
CA SER A 146 5.36 26.72 24.89
C SER A 146 6.24 27.88 24.38
N ALA A 147 5.72 28.70 23.45
CA ALA A 147 6.40 29.89 22.94
C ALA A 147 5.54 31.14 23.10
#